data_AF-A0A1H6DE91-F1
#
_entry.id   AF-A0A1H6DE91-F1
#
_cell.length_a   1.000
_cell.length_b   1.000
_cell.length_c   1.000
_cell.angle_alpha   90.00
_cell.angle_beta   90.00
_cell.angle_gamma   90.00
#
_symmetry.space_group_name_H-M   'P 1'
#
loop_
_entity.id
_entity.type
_entity.pdbx_description
1 polymer ?
#
loop_
_entity_poly.entity_id
_entity_poly.type
_entity_poly.pdbx_seq_one_letter_code
_entity_poly.pdbx_strand_id
1 'polypeptide(L)'
;MTGEHGFEPLDSWWLHVPRLSNAFQLQCFADDAVRRLWWGNQVVGAIERHPVAGERWFSLGRDGLRLIPEPDVEPNGLYADPEAALLHARDAWRARDATVYDALGLDYWVEPRFRRGRGVESLWLGRTHLGLIQPAPGGTWSAFPTEDAPAASEGAITDAAEVTRDGTYPTRHAALRAVQHTWRAHLHRILGVRP
;
A
#
# COMPACT_ATOMS: atom_id res chain seq x y z
N MET A 1 37.38 -0.48 -3.50
CA MET A 1 36.30 0.52 -3.42
C MET A 1 35.07 -0.17 -2.85
N THR A 2 34.96 -0.17 -1.53
CA THR A 2 33.79 -0.67 -0.81
C THR A 2 32.78 0.48 -0.75
N GLY A 3 31.74 0.40 -1.58
CA GLY A 3 30.60 1.29 -1.48
C GLY A 3 29.79 0.90 -0.26
N GLU A 4 30.06 1.54 0.87
CA GLU A 4 29.17 1.51 2.02
C GLU A 4 27.84 2.12 1.57
N HIS A 5 26.80 1.30 1.54
CA HIS A 5 25.42 1.80 1.57
C HIS A 5 25.23 2.45 2.94
N GLY A 6 25.64 3.72 3.05
CA GLY A 6 25.30 4.56 4.16
C GLY A 6 23.79 4.65 4.25
N PHE A 7 23.21 3.86 5.16
CA PHE A 7 21.97 4.28 5.80
C PHE A 7 22.36 5.50 6.62
N GLU A 8 22.26 6.70 6.02
CA GLU A 8 22.17 7.89 6.85
C GLU A 8 21.01 7.66 7.82
N PRO A 9 21.22 7.77 9.14
CA PRO A 9 20.12 7.72 10.07
C PRO A 9 19.21 8.89 9.69
N LEU A 10 18.02 8.59 9.19
CA LEU A 10 16.95 9.58 9.12
C LEU A 10 16.68 9.99 10.56
N ASP A 11 17.20 11.15 10.97
CA ASP A 11 16.87 11.80 12.24
C ASP A 11 15.35 11.87 12.33
N SER A 12 14.79 10.92 13.07
CA SER A 12 13.35 10.73 13.20
C SER A 12 13.04 10.45 14.65
N TRP A 13 11.88 10.94 15.08
CA TRP A 13 11.39 10.75 16.43
C TRP A 13 9.94 10.27 16.38
N TRP A 14 9.51 9.69 17.50
CA TRP A 14 8.19 9.11 17.63
C TRP A 14 7.32 9.99 18.54
N LEU A 15 6.09 10.24 18.11
CA LEU A 15 5.08 10.94 18.89
C LEU A 15 3.87 10.02 19.13
N HIS A 16 3.29 10.14 20.32
CA HIS A 16 1.98 9.61 20.61
C HIS A 16 0.96 10.75 20.53
N VAL A 17 -0.07 10.56 19.71
CA VAL A 17 -1.18 11.51 19.59
C VAL A 17 -2.42 10.80 20.13
N PRO A 18 -2.87 11.12 21.36
CA PRO A 18 -3.96 10.38 22.03
C PRO A 18 -5.23 10.28 21.18
N ARG A 19 -5.54 11.34 20.42
CA ARG A 19 -6.72 11.39 19.55
C ARG A 19 -6.66 10.42 18.36
N LEU A 20 -5.50 9.88 18.00
CA LEU A 20 -5.37 8.86 16.95
C LEU A 20 -5.74 7.45 17.41
N SER A 21 -5.94 7.20 18.72
CA SER A 21 -5.97 5.89 19.39
C SER A 21 -4.57 5.31 19.66
N ASN A 22 -4.46 4.56 20.77
CA ASN A 22 -3.25 3.84 21.17
C ASN A 22 -2.78 2.79 20.16
N ALA A 23 -3.61 2.45 19.17
CA ALA A 23 -3.22 1.56 18.09
C ALA A 23 -2.27 2.20 17.07
N PHE A 24 -2.15 3.53 17.06
CA PHE A 24 -1.36 4.28 16.08
C PHE A 24 -0.15 4.94 16.72
N GLN A 25 0.94 5.01 15.95
CA GLN A 25 2.17 5.71 16.29
C GLN A 25 2.48 6.71 15.20
N LEU A 26 3.06 7.86 15.55
CA LEU A 26 3.45 8.87 14.59
C LEU A 26 4.97 8.92 14.50
N GLN A 27 5.51 8.78 13.29
CA GLN A 27 6.93 9.01 13.03
C GLN A 27 7.09 10.38 12.37
N CYS A 28 7.90 11.23 12.96
CA CYS A 28 8.29 12.54 12.44
C CYS A 28 9.74 12.51 11.96
N PHE A 29 10.09 13.42 11.04
CA PHE A 29 11.44 13.55 10.47
C PHE A 29 12.02 14.94 10.75
N ALA A 30 13.35 15.08 10.70
CA ALA A 30 14.12 16.28 11.05
C ALA A 30 13.55 17.63 10.58
N ASP A 31 12.97 17.70 9.39
CA ASP A 31 12.41 18.92 8.81
C ASP A 31 10.93 19.17 9.17
N ASP A 32 10.32 18.21 9.86
CA ASP A 32 8.88 18.08 10.12
C ASP A 32 8.03 18.37 8.87
N ALA A 33 8.55 18.07 7.68
CA ALA A 33 7.81 18.26 6.43
C ALA A 33 6.85 17.09 6.19
N VAL A 34 7.17 15.92 6.72
CA VAL A 34 6.36 14.71 6.59
C VAL A 34 6.17 14.09 7.97
N ARG A 35 4.96 13.61 8.27
CA ARG A 35 4.71 12.74 9.42
C ARG A 35 4.01 11.47 8.95
N ARG A 36 4.58 10.32 9.28
CA ARG A 36 4.04 9.00 8.88
C ARG A 36 3.17 8.44 9.99
N LEU A 37 1.95 8.08 9.64
CA LEU A 37 1.03 7.41 10.52
C LEU A 37 1.28 5.90 10.46
N TRP A 38 1.68 5.31 11.58
CA TRP A 38 1.94 3.89 11.72
C TRP A 38 0.80 3.19 12.45
N TRP A 39 0.48 1.99 12.02
CA TRP A 39 -0.39 1.06 12.75
C TRP A 39 0.36 -0.27 12.90
N GLY A 40 0.90 -0.51 14.10
CA GLY A 40 1.90 -1.56 14.33
C GLY A 40 3.18 -1.32 13.53
N ASN A 41 3.61 -2.29 12.74
CA ASN A 41 4.87 -2.25 11.99
C ASN A 41 4.74 -1.66 10.58
N GLN A 42 3.69 -0.89 10.29
CA GLN A 42 3.44 -0.38 8.94
C GLN A 42 2.95 1.05 8.91
N VAL A 43 3.41 1.78 7.89
CA VAL A 43 2.84 3.06 7.50
C VAL A 43 1.49 2.82 6.84
N VAL A 44 0.45 3.45 7.38
CA VAL A 44 -0.94 3.35 6.92
C VAL A 44 -1.49 4.65 6.35
N GLY A 45 -0.74 5.73 6.52
CA GLY A 45 -1.00 7.04 5.96
C GLY A 45 0.15 7.97 6.28
N ALA A 46 0.08 9.19 5.79
CA ALA A 46 1.01 10.24 6.17
C ALA A 46 0.31 11.60 6.09
N ILE A 47 0.98 12.62 6.62
CA ILE A 47 0.69 14.00 6.30
C ILE A 47 1.95 14.66 5.78
N GLU A 48 1.77 15.58 4.85
CA GLU A 48 2.85 16.34 4.23
C GLU A 48 2.54 17.83 4.29
N ARG A 49 3.49 18.62 4.77
CA ARG A 49 3.37 20.08 4.86
C ARG A 49 3.42 20.68 3.46
N HIS A 50 2.49 21.58 3.16
CA HIS A 50 2.43 22.24 1.86
C HIS A 50 3.67 23.15 1.68
N PRO A 51 4.42 23.02 0.56
CA PRO A 51 5.69 23.74 0.37
C PRO A 51 5.55 25.27 0.29
N VAL A 52 4.46 25.78 -0.32
CA VAL A 52 4.23 27.22 -0.53
C VAL A 52 3.22 27.84 0.46
N ALA A 53 2.24 27.09 0.93
CA ALA A 53 1.16 27.57 1.81
C ALA A 53 1.50 27.48 3.32
N GLY A 54 2.78 27.29 3.67
CA GLY A 54 3.26 27.32 5.06
C GLY A 54 2.75 26.16 5.92
N GLU A 55 2.26 26.47 7.14
CA GLU A 55 1.82 25.54 8.21
C GLU A 55 0.59 24.68 7.86
N ARG A 56 0.28 24.51 6.57
CA ARG A 56 -0.84 23.73 6.08
C ARG A 56 -0.40 22.35 5.64
N TRP A 57 -1.30 21.38 5.74
CA TRP A 57 -0.96 19.97 5.59
C TRP A 57 -1.90 19.30 4.60
N PHE A 58 -1.36 18.37 3.83
CA PHE A 58 -2.12 17.38 3.07
C PHE A 58 -2.22 16.09 3.86
N SER A 59 -3.36 15.43 3.76
CA SER A 59 -3.50 14.05 4.20
C SER A 59 -3.20 13.09 3.04
N LEU A 60 -2.35 12.11 3.29
CA LEU A 60 -1.89 11.12 2.34
C LEU A 60 -2.34 9.73 2.80
N GLY A 61 -2.84 8.93 1.86
CA GLY A 61 -3.02 7.50 2.07
C GLY A 61 -1.68 6.79 2.23
N ARG A 62 -1.73 5.51 2.59
CA ARG A 62 -0.55 4.62 2.66
C ARG A 62 0.30 4.64 1.38
N ASP A 63 -0.34 4.81 0.24
CA ASP A 63 0.28 4.84 -1.09
C ASP A 63 0.95 6.19 -1.41
N GLY A 64 1.01 7.11 -0.45
CA GLY A 64 1.57 8.45 -0.62
C GLY A 64 0.68 9.37 -1.45
N LEU A 65 -0.55 8.96 -1.74
CA LEU A 65 -1.47 9.72 -2.58
C LEU A 65 -2.35 10.61 -1.71
N ARG A 66 -2.60 11.84 -2.18
CA ARG A 66 -3.51 12.76 -1.51
C ARG A 66 -4.90 12.15 -1.40
N LEU A 67 -5.41 12.12 -0.18
CA LEU A 67 -6.78 11.72 0.09
C LEU A 67 -7.74 12.82 -0.37
N ILE A 68 -8.93 12.42 -0.80
CA ILE A 68 -9.99 13.38 -1.13
C ILE A 68 -10.40 14.04 0.19
N PRO A 69 -10.32 15.37 0.30
CA PRO A 69 -10.68 16.05 1.54
C PRO A 69 -12.14 15.82 1.93
N GLU A 70 -12.41 15.81 3.24
CA GLU A 70 -13.77 15.79 3.77
C GLU A 70 -14.55 17.04 3.32
N PRO A 71 -15.89 16.99 3.23
CA PRO A 71 -16.72 18.07 2.65
C PRO A 71 -16.59 19.43 3.34
N ASP A 72 -16.10 19.45 4.58
CA ASP A 72 -15.91 20.61 5.45
C ASP A 72 -14.46 21.15 5.44
N VAL A 73 -13.56 20.54 4.69
CA VAL A 73 -12.19 21.02 4.48
C VAL A 73 -12.16 22.02 3.32
N GLU A 74 -11.20 22.96 3.34
CA GLU A 74 -11.03 23.90 2.24
C GLU A 74 -10.98 23.18 0.88
N PRO A 75 -11.52 23.78 -0.21
CA PRO A 75 -11.61 23.14 -1.53
C PRO A 75 -10.27 22.65 -2.12
N ASN A 76 -9.15 23.15 -1.59
CA ASN A 76 -7.78 22.78 -1.97
C ASN A 76 -7.25 21.52 -1.25
N GLY A 77 -8.04 20.95 -0.32
CA GLY A 77 -7.70 19.77 0.47
C GLY A 77 -6.61 19.99 1.51
N LEU A 78 -6.47 21.23 1.97
CA LEU A 78 -5.49 21.62 2.99
C LEU A 78 -6.09 21.71 4.38
N TYR A 79 -5.40 21.08 5.32
CA TYR A 79 -5.68 21.18 6.73
C TYR A 79 -4.79 22.25 7.35
N ALA A 80 -5.38 23.19 8.08
CA ALA A 80 -4.61 24.15 8.87
C ALA A 80 -3.95 23.50 10.10
N ASP A 81 -4.49 22.38 10.57
CA ASP A 81 -4.00 21.62 11.72
C ASP A 81 -3.44 20.25 11.27
N PRO A 82 -2.16 19.93 11.57
CA PRO A 82 -1.61 18.60 11.27
C PRO A 82 -2.37 17.46 11.95
N GLU A 83 -2.96 17.67 13.13
CA GLU A 83 -3.71 16.63 13.82
C GLU A 83 -5.00 16.28 13.05
N ALA A 84 -5.72 17.29 12.55
CA ALA A 84 -6.88 17.08 11.69
C ALA A 84 -6.52 16.29 10.41
N ALA A 85 -5.38 16.61 9.78
CA ALA A 85 -4.90 15.85 8.62
C ALA A 85 -4.60 14.38 8.97
N LEU A 86 -4.01 14.12 10.15
CA LEU A 86 -3.70 12.77 10.63
C LEU A 86 -4.96 11.98 10.98
N LEU A 87 -5.96 12.63 11.58
CA LEU A 87 -7.27 12.02 11.84
C LEU A 87 -7.94 11.59 10.54
N HIS A 88 -7.90 12.44 9.51
CA HIS A 88 -8.41 12.07 8.19
C HIS A 88 -7.63 10.88 7.58
N ALA A 89 -6.29 10.87 7.67
CA ALA A 89 -5.49 9.73 7.19
C ALA A 89 -5.85 8.42 7.90
N ARG A 90 -6.05 8.48 9.22
CA ARG A 90 -6.50 7.35 10.04
C ARG A 90 -7.89 6.87 9.65
N ASP A 91 -8.83 7.80 9.49
CA ASP A 91 -10.22 7.45 9.23
C ASP A 91 -10.40 6.91 7.82
N ALA A 92 -9.67 7.43 6.83
CA ALA A 92 -9.56 6.80 5.52
C ALA A 92 -8.97 5.38 5.58
N TRP A 93 -7.94 5.15 6.40
CA TRP A 93 -7.41 3.80 6.62
C TRP A 93 -8.43 2.84 7.27
N ARG A 94 -9.26 3.35 8.18
CA ARG A 94 -10.33 2.57 8.83
C ARG A 94 -11.52 2.32 7.92
N ALA A 95 -11.86 3.30 7.08
CA ALA A 95 -12.95 3.27 6.11
C ALA A 95 -12.57 2.53 4.82
N ARG A 96 -11.35 1.95 4.74
CA ARG A 96 -10.94 1.16 3.58
C ARG A 96 -11.94 0.03 3.35
N ASP A 97 -12.47 -0.03 2.13
CA ASP A 97 -13.36 -1.10 1.70
C ASP A 97 -12.52 -2.35 1.39
N ALA A 98 -12.08 -3.05 2.43
CA ALA A 98 -11.32 -4.28 2.28
C ALA A 98 -12.27 -5.48 2.46
N THR A 99 -12.43 -6.27 1.41
CA THR A 99 -13.21 -7.51 1.46
C THR A 99 -12.29 -8.70 1.68
N VAL A 100 -12.67 -9.63 2.56
CA VAL A 100 -11.98 -10.92 2.65
C VAL A 100 -12.25 -11.68 1.36
N TYR A 101 -11.19 -12.17 0.72
CA TYR A 101 -11.28 -12.91 -0.52
C TYR A 101 -10.97 -14.39 -0.27
N ASP A 102 -11.97 -15.09 0.26
CA ASP A 102 -11.89 -16.49 0.73
C ASP A 102 -11.40 -17.47 -0.35
N ALA A 103 -11.57 -17.14 -1.63
CA ALA A 103 -11.15 -17.96 -2.75
C ALA A 103 -9.62 -18.17 -2.84
N LEU A 104 -8.81 -17.38 -2.12
CA LEU A 104 -7.35 -17.56 -2.03
C LEU A 104 -6.88 -18.36 -0.80
N GLY A 105 -7.79 -18.72 0.13
CA GLY A 105 -7.46 -19.27 1.45
C GLY A 105 -7.49 -18.22 2.58
N LEU A 106 -6.96 -18.57 3.76
CA LEU A 106 -7.10 -17.75 4.98
C LEU A 106 -6.53 -16.32 4.85
N ASP A 107 -7.31 -15.35 5.31
CA ASP A 107 -7.00 -13.94 5.63
C ASP A 107 -6.46 -13.04 4.50
N TYR A 108 -6.75 -13.36 3.24
CA TYR A 108 -6.46 -12.43 2.14
C TYR A 108 -7.51 -11.35 2.01
N TRP A 109 -7.10 -10.09 1.98
CA TRP A 109 -8.02 -8.97 1.81
C TRP A 109 -7.78 -8.31 0.46
N VAL A 110 -8.85 -7.94 -0.23
CA VAL A 110 -8.78 -7.19 -1.48
C VAL A 110 -9.37 -5.81 -1.25
N GLU A 111 -8.60 -4.79 -1.58
CA GLU A 111 -8.94 -3.38 -1.39
C GLU A 111 -9.05 -2.69 -2.76
N PRO A 112 -10.23 -2.21 -3.17
CA PRO A 112 -10.40 -1.39 -4.36
C PRO A 112 -9.68 -0.05 -4.21
N ARG A 113 -8.82 0.29 -5.16
CA ARG A 113 -8.12 1.57 -5.24
C ARG A 113 -8.81 2.44 -6.30
N PHE A 114 -9.78 3.26 -5.89
CA PHE A 114 -10.46 4.18 -6.79
C PHE A 114 -9.53 5.32 -7.24
N ARG A 115 -8.83 5.12 -8.35
CA ARG A 115 -8.23 6.22 -9.12
C ARG A 115 -8.96 6.35 -10.45
N ARG A 116 -9.75 7.43 -10.60
CA ARG A 116 -10.24 7.94 -11.89
C ARG A 116 -10.87 6.86 -12.79
N GLY A 117 -11.71 5.98 -12.22
CA GLY A 117 -12.46 4.99 -12.99
C GLY A 117 -11.67 3.78 -13.49
N ARG A 118 -10.42 3.57 -13.06
CA ARG A 118 -9.68 2.32 -13.35
C ARG A 118 -9.74 1.40 -12.13
N GLY A 119 -10.31 0.22 -12.30
CA GLY A 119 -10.57 -0.79 -11.25
C GLY A 119 -9.31 -1.47 -10.71
N VAL A 120 -8.35 -0.69 -10.20
CA VAL A 120 -7.15 -1.23 -9.54
C VAL A 120 -7.56 -1.83 -8.20
N GLU A 121 -7.02 -2.99 -7.87
CA GLU A 121 -7.27 -3.66 -6.59
C GLU A 121 -5.94 -4.11 -5.96
N SER A 122 -5.77 -3.83 -4.67
CA SER A 122 -4.61 -4.27 -3.89
C SER A 122 -4.93 -5.58 -3.18
N LEU A 123 -4.01 -6.55 -3.24
CA LEU A 123 -4.08 -7.79 -2.47
C LEU A 123 -3.23 -7.68 -1.20
N TRP A 124 -3.81 -8.13 -0.10
CA TRP A 124 -3.27 -8.05 1.25
C TRP A 124 -3.32 -9.42 1.94
N LEU A 125 -2.39 -9.68 2.85
CA LEU A 125 -2.49 -10.76 3.84
C LEU A 125 -2.28 -10.17 5.24
N GLY A 126 -3.35 -10.10 6.03
CA GLY A 126 -3.36 -9.36 7.29
C GLY A 126 -2.93 -7.90 7.10
N ARG A 127 -1.69 -7.57 7.50
CA ARG A 127 -1.12 -6.23 7.32
C ARG A 127 -0.33 -6.10 6.01
N THR A 128 0.20 -7.17 5.43
CA THR A 128 1.21 -7.11 4.38
C THR A 128 0.60 -6.84 3.00
N HIS A 129 1.10 -5.80 2.29
CA HIS A 129 0.74 -5.57 0.89
C HIS A 129 1.48 -6.58 0.02
N LEU A 130 0.76 -7.37 -0.76
CA LEU A 130 1.39 -8.37 -1.61
C LEU A 130 1.61 -7.84 -3.03
N GLY A 131 0.73 -6.97 -3.50
CA GLY A 131 0.76 -6.42 -4.85
C GLY A 131 -0.61 -5.89 -5.25
N LEU A 132 -0.73 -5.48 -6.50
CA LEU A 132 -1.98 -4.98 -7.07
C LEU A 132 -2.31 -5.68 -8.38
N ILE A 133 -3.59 -5.64 -8.74
CA ILE A 133 -4.09 -6.04 -10.05
C ILE A 133 -4.88 -4.89 -10.67
N GLN A 134 -5.02 -4.87 -11.99
CA GLN A 134 -5.88 -3.91 -12.68
C GLN A 134 -6.43 -4.50 -13.99
N PRO A 135 -7.62 -4.06 -14.45
CA PRO A 135 -8.13 -4.41 -15.76
C PRO A 135 -7.17 -3.93 -16.85
N ALA A 136 -6.92 -4.82 -17.82
CA ALA A 136 -6.15 -4.56 -19.02
C ALA A 136 -7.08 -4.52 -20.26
N PRO A 137 -6.65 -3.93 -21.38
CA PRO A 137 -7.41 -3.98 -22.63
C PRO A 137 -7.73 -5.42 -23.05
N GLY A 138 -8.91 -5.63 -23.63
CA GLY A 138 -9.32 -6.97 -24.09
C GLY A 138 -9.97 -7.85 -23.02
N GLY A 139 -10.34 -7.28 -21.86
CA GLY A 139 -11.03 -8.00 -20.80
C GLY A 139 -10.12 -8.86 -19.92
N THR A 140 -8.81 -8.73 -20.08
CA THR A 140 -7.80 -9.40 -19.25
C THR A 140 -7.42 -8.52 -18.05
N TRP A 141 -6.53 -9.03 -17.20
CA TRP A 141 -6.07 -8.39 -15.98
C TRP A 141 -4.55 -8.37 -15.94
N SER A 142 -3.95 -7.28 -15.49
CA SER A 142 -2.51 -7.22 -15.21
C SER A 142 -2.28 -7.40 -13.71
N ALA A 143 -1.20 -8.08 -13.33
CA ALA A 143 -0.77 -8.26 -11.95
C ALA A 143 0.62 -7.65 -11.71
N PHE A 144 0.78 -6.98 -10.58
CA PHE A 144 1.99 -6.26 -10.18
C PHE A 144 2.30 -6.61 -8.73
N PRO A 145 3.05 -7.71 -8.48
CA PRO A 145 3.52 -8.02 -7.13
C PRO A 145 4.45 -6.92 -6.60
N THR A 146 4.47 -6.74 -5.28
CA THR A 146 5.35 -5.77 -4.59
C THR A 146 6.84 -6.12 -4.67
N GLU A 147 7.15 -7.38 -4.93
CA GLU A 147 8.50 -7.90 -5.02
C GLU A 147 8.88 -8.07 -6.49
N ASP A 148 10.09 -7.60 -6.84
CA ASP A 148 10.74 -7.80 -8.15
C ASP A 148 11.16 -9.27 -8.34
N ALA A 149 10.22 -10.20 -8.20
CA ALA A 149 10.38 -11.48 -8.85
C ALA A 149 9.99 -11.27 -10.31
N PRO A 150 10.87 -11.55 -11.29
CA PRO A 150 10.40 -11.68 -12.66
C PRO A 150 9.23 -12.67 -12.63
N ALA A 151 8.06 -12.20 -13.06
CA ALA A 151 6.81 -12.97 -13.16
C ALA A 151 6.91 -14.21 -14.09
N ALA A 152 8.13 -14.53 -14.52
CA ALA A 152 8.53 -15.61 -15.41
C ALA A 152 9.60 -16.52 -14.77
N SER A 153 9.62 -16.69 -13.44
CA SER A 153 10.38 -17.80 -12.86
C SER A 153 9.61 -19.09 -13.15
N GLU A 154 10.08 -19.83 -14.15
CA GLU A 154 9.55 -21.03 -14.82
C GLU A 154 9.10 -22.22 -13.92
N GLY A 155 9.00 -22.05 -12.60
CA GLY A 155 8.54 -23.08 -11.65
C GLY A 155 7.31 -22.69 -10.84
N ALA A 156 6.76 -21.49 -11.01
CA ALA A 156 5.71 -20.92 -10.17
C ALA A 156 4.26 -21.16 -10.66
N ILE A 157 4.10 -21.66 -11.88
CA ILE A 157 2.80 -21.84 -12.53
C ILE A 157 2.53 -23.34 -12.68
N THR A 158 2.33 -24.05 -11.56
CA THR A 158 2.06 -25.50 -11.60
C THR A 158 0.60 -25.88 -11.34
N ASP A 159 -0.30 -24.92 -11.16
CA ASP A 159 -1.74 -25.15 -11.35
C ASP A 159 -2.27 -24.21 -12.45
N ALA A 160 -2.08 -24.68 -13.69
CA ALA A 160 -2.62 -24.18 -14.96
C ALA A 160 -2.06 -22.85 -15.50
N ALA A 161 -1.45 -22.94 -16.68
CA ALA A 161 -1.02 -21.84 -17.52
C ALA A 161 -2.19 -20.89 -17.88
N GLU A 162 -2.29 -19.74 -17.21
CA GLU A 162 -3.22 -18.67 -17.57
C GLU A 162 -2.53 -17.30 -17.61
N VAL A 163 -1.29 -17.26 -18.11
CA VAL A 163 -0.69 -16.01 -18.57
C VAL A 163 -0.86 -15.96 -20.07
N THR A 164 -1.53 -14.92 -20.56
CA THR A 164 -1.65 -14.65 -22.00
C THR A 164 -0.27 -14.30 -22.58
N ARG A 165 -0.12 -14.32 -23.91
CA ARG A 165 1.17 -14.02 -24.56
C ARG A 165 1.72 -12.63 -24.23
N ASP A 166 0.85 -11.70 -23.88
CA ASP A 166 1.17 -10.32 -23.49
C ASP A 166 1.45 -10.15 -21.99
N GLY A 167 1.49 -11.23 -21.21
CA GLY A 167 1.78 -11.16 -19.77
C GLY A 167 0.59 -10.73 -18.92
N THR A 168 -0.63 -10.83 -19.45
CA THR A 168 -1.88 -10.56 -18.73
C THR A 168 -2.58 -11.86 -18.33
N TYR A 169 -3.61 -11.76 -17.49
CA TYR A 169 -4.33 -12.89 -16.91
C TYR A 169 -5.79 -12.85 -17.41
N PRO A 170 -6.38 -13.99 -17.81
CA PRO A 170 -7.72 -14.03 -18.39
C PRO A 170 -8.81 -13.70 -17.36
N THR A 171 -8.54 -13.86 -16.06
CA THR A 171 -9.49 -13.57 -15.00
C THR A 171 -8.86 -12.75 -13.87
N ARG A 172 -9.73 -12.00 -13.17
CA ARG A 172 -9.39 -11.31 -11.92
C ARG A 172 -8.79 -12.26 -10.89
N HIS A 173 -9.36 -13.46 -10.76
CA HIS A 173 -8.90 -14.48 -9.81
C HIS A 173 -7.48 -14.96 -10.16
N ALA A 174 -7.19 -15.21 -11.44
CA ALA A 174 -5.87 -15.61 -11.91
C ALA A 174 -4.81 -14.52 -11.62
N ALA A 175 -5.15 -13.25 -11.83
CA ALA A 175 -4.25 -12.14 -11.49
C ALA A 175 -3.95 -12.07 -9.98
N LEU A 176 -4.96 -12.25 -9.12
CA LEU A 176 -4.75 -12.28 -7.66
C LEU A 176 -3.92 -13.49 -7.21
N ARG A 177 -4.16 -14.67 -7.81
CA ARG A 177 -3.36 -15.88 -7.58
C ARG A 177 -1.90 -15.67 -7.95
N ALA A 178 -1.63 -14.95 -9.05
CA ALA A 178 -0.27 -14.64 -9.45
C ALA A 178 0.46 -13.77 -8.42
N VAL A 179 -0.20 -12.71 -7.91
CA VAL A 179 0.36 -11.88 -6.82
C VAL A 179 0.62 -12.74 -5.57
N GLN A 180 -0.35 -13.57 -5.17
CA GLN A 180 -0.21 -14.48 -4.03
C GLN A 180 0.99 -15.42 -4.21
N HIS A 181 1.11 -16.04 -5.38
CA HIS A 181 2.15 -17.01 -5.66
C HIS A 181 3.53 -16.38 -5.61
N THR A 182 3.73 -15.23 -6.27
CA THR A 182 4.99 -14.49 -6.22
C THR A 182 5.43 -14.20 -4.78
N TRP A 183 4.49 -13.79 -3.94
CA TRP A 183 4.78 -13.51 -2.54
C TRP A 183 5.13 -14.77 -1.74
N ARG A 184 4.45 -15.90 -1.99
CA ARG A 184 4.79 -17.19 -1.37
C ARG A 184 6.17 -17.66 -1.80
N ALA A 185 6.48 -17.58 -3.10
CA ALA A 185 7.80 -17.93 -3.63
C ALA A 185 8.91 -17.07 -3.01
N HIS A 186 8.65 -15.77 -2.85
CA HIS A 186 9.55 -14.86 -2.13
C HIS A 186 9.75 -15.33 -0.67
N LEU A 187 8.66 -15.61 0.05
CA LEU A 187 8.73 -16.10 1.44
C LEU A 187 9.52 -17.40 1.57
N HIS A 188 9.27 -18.39 0.71
CA HIS A 188 10.01 -19.65 0.70
C HIS A 188 11.51 -19.43 0.51
N ARG A 189 11.89 -18.54 -0.41
CA ARG A 189 13.28 -18.18 -0.67
C ARG A 189 13.96 -17.53 0.54
N ILE A 190 13.31 -16.55 1.19
CA ILE A 190 13.93 -15.86 2.34
C ILE A 190 13.95 -16.71 3.60
N LEU A 191 12.98 -17.61 3.77
CA LEU A 191 12.88 -18.49 4.93
C LEU A 191 13.65 -19.81 4.75
N GLY A 192 14.17 -20.08 3.55
CA GLY A 192 14.92 -21.31 3.24
C GLY A 192 14.07 -22.58 3.28
N VAL A 193 12.75 -22.47 3.17
CA VAL A 193 11.83 -23.62 3.21
C VAL A 193 11.55 -24.08 1.79
N ARG A 194 11.82 -25.35 1.47
CA ARG A 194 11.40 -25.93 0.18
C ARG A 194 9.86 -25.92 0.09
N PRO A 195 9.28 -25.64 -1.09
CA PRO A 195 7.84 -25.66 -1.31
C PRO A 195 7.23 -27.03 -1.01
#